data_AF-A0A924AVT5-F1
#
_entry.id   AF-A0A924AVT5-F1
#
_cell.length_a   1.000
_cell.length_b   1.000
_cell.length_c   1.000
_cell.angle_alpha   90.00
_cell.angle_beta   90.00
_cell.angle_gamma   90.00
#
_symmetry.space_group_name_H-M   'P 1'
#
loop_
_entity.id
_entity.type
_entity.pdbx_description
1 polymer ?
#
loop_
_entity_poly.entity_id
_entity_poly.type
_entity_poly.pdbx_seq_one_letter_code
_entity_poly.pdbx_strand_id
1 'polypeptide(L)'
;MAFAVRILFSKQIIITILIFILLHPLQGNAQAPASTQRDYIYNNMFWGNMIILGKIKGKFYYQCDFEERRQADPSHSPEPGKTVGTDRANIFKNPYQNAVRPWIHYQHSKYLRLSISPITWFGTWSYPINGKTFYQPEWRISLQVTTNQFIDRVIINYRYRYEFRFFGVKTETDHTGDVFGPASSYRFLDSNEQGRFRFMTRVIVPLNNETLIKGTFYTMTSGEVFLRTGKNVKNSGLFDQTRIYLGLGLKVTDDIRIEAGYFNQTAFRLNNTAKNNVDVNSALFVNLLFDDFNKFFKKKKKETP
;
A
#
# COMPACT_ATOMS: atom_id res chain seq x y z
N MET A 1 -0.96 39.32 9.23
CA MET A 1 -0.63 37.91 9.57
C MET A 1 -1.47 36.90 8.77
N ALA A 2 -2.80 37.00 8.74
CA ALA A 2 -3.69 36.06 8.02
C ALA A 2 -3.46 35.96 6.49
N PHE A 3 -3.08 37.06 5.82
CA PHE A 3 -2.85 37.09 4.37
C PHE A 3 -1.56 36.36 3.96
N ALA A 4 -0.48 36.50 4.73
CA ALA A 4 0.78 35.79 4.50
C ALA A 4 0.64 34.28 4.76
N VAL A 5 -0.14 33.90 5.79
CA VAL A 5 -0.48 32.50 6.08
C VAL A 5 -1.27 31.88 4.92
N ARG A 6 -2.24 32.60 4.33
CA ARG A 6 -2.97 32.15 3.13
C ARG A 6 -2.06 31.93 1.92
N ILE A 7 -1.11 32.83 1.65
CA ILE A 7 -0.20 32.71 0.50
C ILE A 7 0.75 31.52 0.66
N LEU A 8 1.32 31.30 1.86
CA LEU A 8 2.18 30.14 2.13
C LEU A 8 1.41 28.82 1.99
N PHE A 9 0.18 28.76 2.49
CA PHE A 9 -0.71 27.60 2.33
C PHE A 9 -0.95 27.28 0.85
N SER A 10 -1.21 28.30 0.02
CA SER A 10 -1.45 28.12 -1.42
C SER A 10 -0.23 27.59 -2.17
N LYS A 11 0.98 28.07 -1.86
CA LYS A 11 2.23 27.61 -2.50
C LYS A 11 2.55 26.15 -2.18
N GLN A 12 2.31 25.72 -0.94
CA GLN A 12 2.56 24.34 -0.49
C GLN A 12 1.62 23.33 -1.17
N ILE A 13 0.35 23.71 -1.35
CA ILE A 13 -0.63 22.91 -2.09
C ILE A 13 -0.20 22.79 -3.56
N ILE A 14 0.22 23.89 -4.20
CA ILE A 14 0.70 23.90 -5.59
C ILE A 14 1.91 22.96 -5.76
N ILE A 15 2.90 23.02 -4.87
CA ILE A 15 4.08 22.13 -4.91
C ILE A 15 3.64 20.66 -4.84
N THR A 16 2.70 20.33 -3.95
CA THR A 16 2.21 18.95 -3.81
C THR A 16 1.51 18.47 -5.07
N ILE A 17 0.68 19.34 -5.68
CA ILE A 17 -0.01 19.05 -6.95
C ILE A 17 1.01 18.87 -8.07
N LEU A 18 2.03 19.72 -8.18
CA LEU A 18 3.08 19.59 -9.19
C LEU A 18 3.85 18.28 -9.04
N ILE A 19 4.22 17.89 -7.82
CA ILE A 19 4.90 16.60 -7.57
C ILE A 19 3.98 15.43 -7.91
N PHE A 20 2.70 15.50 -7.54
CA PHE A 20 1.73 14.49 -7.91
C PHE A 20 1.60 14.36 -9.44
N ILE A 21 1.51 15.48 -10.16
CA ILE A 21 1.49 15.52 -11.63
C ILE A 21 2.78 14.94 -12.21
N LEU A 22 3.95 15.21 -11.63
CA LEU A 22 5.23 14.67 -12.08
C LEU A 22 5.36 13.15 -11.86
N LEU A 23 4.66 12.61 -10.86
CA LEU A 23 4.64 11.17 -10.58
C LEU A 23 3.61 10.42 -11.46
N HIS A 24 2.62 11.13 -12.03
CA HIS A 24 1.56 10.57 -12.87
C HIS A 24 1.98 9.91 -14.21
N PRO A 25 2.96 10.43 -14.98
CA PRO A 25 3.34 9.87 -16.27
C PRO A 25 3.99 8.49 -16.16
N LEU A 26 4.43 8.09 -14.95
CA LEU A 26 4.96 6.76 -14.67
C LEU A 26 3.91 5.64 -14.81
N GLN A 27 2.62 5.99 -15.02
CA GLN A 27 1.56 4.99 -15.19
C GLN A 27 1.27 4.57 -16.64
N GLY A 28 1.58 5.42 -17.63
CA GLY A 28 1.20 5.18 -19.04
C GLY A 28 2.29 4.52 -19.90
N ASN A 29 3.57 4.80 -19.65
CA ASN A 29 4.65 4.53 -20.62
C ASN A 29 5.67 3.45 -20.20
N ALA A 30 5.42 2.73 -19.10
CA ALA A 30 6.43 1.86 -18.50
C ALA A 30 6.56 0.46 -19.13
N GLN A 31 5.72 0.09 -20.10
CA GLN A 31 5.82 -1.17 -20.82
C GLN A 31 5.93 -0.95 -22.34
N ALA A 32 6.72 -1.80 -23.00
CA ALA A 32 6.83 -1.86 -24.46
C ALA A 32 5.44 -1.94 -25.12
N PRO A 33 5.26 -1.41 -26.35
CA PRO A 33 3.98 -1.47 -27.05
C PRO A 33 3.47 -2.91 -27.08
N ALA A 34 2.28 -3.11 -26.54
CA ALA A 34 1.63 -4.40 -26.54
C ALA A 34 1.27 -4.79 -27.97
N SER A 35 1.47 -6.07 -28.34
CA SER A 35 0.99 -6.60 -29.62
C SER A 35 -0.55 -6.59 -29.74
N THR A 36 -1.24 -6.47 -28.61
CA THR A 36 -2.70 -6.40 -28.50
C THR A 36 -3.11 -5.20 -27.64
N GLN A 37 -4.22 -4.55 -28.00
CA GLN A 37 -4.78 -3.44 -27.21
C GLN A 37 -5.01 -3.88 -25.75
N ARG A 38 -4.59 -3.04 -24.80
CA ARG A 38 -4.79 -3.30 -23.36
C ARG A 38 -6.27 -3.21 -23.00
N ASP A 39 -6.71 -4.17 -22.19
CA ASP A 39 -8.06 -4.20 -21.64
C ASP A 39 -8.02 -3.66 -20.20
N TYR A 40 -8.53 -2.45 -20.01
CA TYR A 40 -8.48 -1.75 -18.72
C TYR A 40 -9.74 -2.04 -17.92
N ILE A 41 -9.56 -2.60 -16.72
CA ILE A 41 -10.64 -2.90 -15.77
C ILE A 41 -10.58 -1.87 -14.65
N TYR A 42 -11.62 -1.06 -14.54
CA TYR A 42 -11.70 -0.02 -13.53
C TYR A 42 -12.39 -0.54 -12.27
N ASN A 43 -11.70 -0.38 -11.14
CA ASN A 43 -12.17 -0.84 -9.84
C ASN A 43 -12.20 0.33 -8.85
N ASN A 44 -13.30 0.47 -8.12
CA ASN A 44 -13.39 1.38 -6.98
C ASN A 44 -13.23 0.58 -5.68
N MET A 45 -12.46 1.10 -4.74
CA MET A 45 -12.09 0.35 -3.54
C MET A 45 -11.93 1.23 -2.30
N PHE A 46 -12.00 0.58 -1.15
CA PHE A 46 -11.56 1.12 0.12
C PHE A 46 -10.28 0.42 0.54
N TRP A 47 -9.33 1.18 1.07
CA TRP A 47 -8.11 0.65 1.63
C TRP A 47 -7.80 1.33 2.97
N GLY A 48 -7.98 0.58 4.05
CA GLY A 48 -7.61 0.97 5.41
C GLY A 48 -6.27 0.35 5.83
N ASN A 49 -5.43 1.12 6.51
CA ASN A 49 -4.31 0.58 7.27
C ASN A 49 -4.31 1.09 8.71
N MET A 50 -3.89 0.22 9.62
CA MET A 50 -3.46 0.59 10.95
C MET A 50 -1.98 0.22 11.11
N ILE A 51 -1.15 1.18 11.48
CA ILE A 51 0.29 1.00 11.66
C ILE A 51 0.62 1.25 13.12
N ILE A 52 1.14 0.24 13.80
CA ILE A 52 1.54 0.31 15.20
C ILE A 52 3.05 0.25 15.27
N LEU A 53 3.71 1.35 15.64
CA LEU A 53 5.17 1.42 15.84
C LEU A 53 5.47 1.52 17.34
N GLY A 54 6.51 0.84 17.80
CA GLY A 54 7.00 0.99 19.17
C GLY A 54 8.50 0.75 19.29
N LYS A 55 9.10 1.29 20.35
CA LYS A 55 10.54 1.17 20.60
C LYS A 55 10.89 -0.11 21.35
N ILE A 56 11.85 -0.89 20.85
CA ILE A 56 12.35 -2.07 21.58
C ILE A 56 13.42 -1.61 22.58
N LYS A 57 14.59 -1.23 22.06
CA LYS A 57 15.73 -0.75 22.85
C LYS A 57 16.72 -0.02 21.94
N GLY A 58 17.34 1.04 22.44
CA GLY A 58 18.35 1.79 21.69
C GLY A 58 17.82 2.30 20.35
N LYS A 59 18.40 1.82 19.24
CA LYS A 59 18.01 2.15 17.87
C LYS A 59 17.00 1.17 17.25
N PHE A 60 16.55 0.16 17.99
CA PHE A 60 15.63 -0.87 17.49
C PHE A 60 14.16 -0.54 17.81
N TYR A 61 13.30 -0.77 16.82
CA TYR A 61 11.85 -0.56 16.90
C TYR A 61 11.13 -1.79 16.31
N TYR A 62 9.95 -2.09 16.82
CA TYR A 62 9.01 -3.02 16.19
C TYR A 62 7.91 -2.22 15.49
N GLN A 63 7.35 -2.77 14.42
CA GLN A 63 6.12 -2.25 13.82
C GLN A 63 5.20 -3.42 13.46
N CYS A 64 3.90 -3.22 13.54
CA CYS A 64 2.92 -4.14 12.97
C CYS A 64 1.95 -3.35 12.09
N ASP A 65 1.85 -3.72 10.82
CA ASP A 65 0.83 -3.17 9.93
C ASP A 65 -0.34 -4.15 9.84
N PHE A 66 -1.55 -3.63 10.02
CA PHE A 66 -2.79 -4.29 9.67
C PHE A 66 -3.38 -3.57 8.48
N GLU A 67 -3.72 -4.32 7.44
CA GLU A 67 -4.29 -3.79 6.22
C GLU A 67 -5.59 -4.52 5.92
N GLU A 68 -6.62 -3.73 5.59
CA GLU A 68 -7.90 -4.23 5.12
C GLU A 68 -8.30 -3.47 3.86
N ARG A 69 -8.68 -4.21 2.82
CA ARG A 69 -9.17 -3.67 1.56
C ARG A 69 -10.50 -4.28 1.19
N ARG A 70 -11.39 -3.42 0.70
CA ARG A 70 -12.71 -3.77 0.16
C ARG A 70 -12.79 -3.24 -1.28
N GLN A 71 -13.66 -3.84 -2.09
CA GLN A 71 -13.83 -3.47 -3.50
C GLN A 71 -15.32 -3.44 -3.88
N ALA A 72 -15.68 -2.49 -4.74
CA ALA A 72 -16.92 -2.48 -5.48
C ALA A 72 -16.90 -3.55 -6.58
N ASP A 73 -17.99 -3.68 -7.35
CA ASP A 73 -17.96 -4.48 -8.56
C ASP A 73 -17.14 -3.77 -9.66
N PRO A 74 -16.37 -4.52 -10.47
CA PRO A 74 -15.52 -3.95 -11.51
C PRO A 74 -16.31 -3.41 -12.70
N SER A 75 -15.65 -2.70 -13.62
CA SER A 75 -16.26 -2.25 -14.88
C SER A 75 -16.80 -3.40 -15.72
N HIS A 76 -16.08 -4.51 -15.80
CA HIS A 76 -16.40 -5.71 -16.56
C HIS A 76 -15.50 -6.87 -16.12
N SER A 77 -15.77 -8.08 -16.62
CA SER A 77 -14.93 -9.25 -16.37
C SER A 77 -13.73 -9.30 -17.33
N PRO A 78 -12.54 -9.73 -16.88
CA PRO A 78 -11.35 -9.92 -17.73
C PRO A 78 -11.48 -11.04 -18.77
N GLU A 79 -12.48 -11.92 -18.61
CA GLU A 79 -12.69 -13.09 -19.46
C GLU A 79 -14.05 -13.01 -20.18
N PRO A 80 -14.11 -13.25 -21.51
CA PRO A 80 -15.36 -13.27 -22.26
C PRO A 80 -16.38 -14.27 -21.71
N GLY A 81 -17.66 -13.89 -21.74
CA GLY A 81 -18.77 -14.75 -21.27
C GLY A 81 -18.84 -14.92 -19.75
N LYS A 82 -18.00 -14.24 -18.99
CA LYS A 82 -18.07 -14.18 -17.53
C LYS A 82 -18.78 -12.90 -17.10
N THR A 83 -19.61 -13.03 -16.07
CA THR A 83 -20.41 -11.94 -15.49
C THR A 83 -19.80 -11.49 -14.17
N VAL A 84 -19.91 -10.19 -13.92
CA VAL A 84 -19.55 -9.51 -12.66
C VAL A 84 -20.78 -8.73 -12.19
N GLY A 85 -20.82 -8.32 -10.93
CA GLY A 85 -21.90 -7.46 -10.45
C GLY A 85 -21.87 -6.06 -11.08
N THR A 86 -22.89 -5.26 -10.78
CA THR A 86 -23.09 -3.92 -11.37
C THR A 86 -22.92 -2.77 -10.38
N ASP A 87 -22.72 -3.06 -9.08
CA ASP A 87 -22.57 -2.04 -8.04
C ASP A 87 -21.14 -1.51 -8.00
N ARG A 88 -20.88 -0.52 -8.85
CA ARG A 88 -19.56 0.12 -8.99
C ARG A 88 -19.27 1.19 -7.94
N ALA A 89 -20.27 1.60 -7.16
CA ALA A 89 -20.18 2.73 -6.24
C ALA A 89 -19.85 2.29 -4.80
N ASN A 90 -20.35 1.12 -4.38
CA ASN A 90 -20.15 0.63 -3.02
C ASN A 90 -18.73 0.05 -2.84
N ILE A 91 -17.77 0.93 -2.49
CA ILE A 91 -16.37 0.57 -2.25
C ILE A 91 -16.15 -0.39 -1.07
N PHE A 92 -17.18 -0.65 -0.26
CA PHE A 92 -17.15 -1.58 0.88
C PHE A 92 -17.79 -2.94 0.57
N LYS A 93 -18.33 -3.15 -0.64
CA LYS A 93 -19.19 -4.28 -0.99
C LYS A 93 -18.53 -5.65 -0.79
N ASN A 94 -17.44 -5.91 -1.50
CA ASN A 94 -16.77 -7.20 -1.50
C ASN A 94 -15.44 -7.13 -0.74
N PRO A 95 -14.99 -8.21 -0.07
CA PRO A 95 -13.62 -8.29 0.43
C PRO A 95 -12.63 -8.25 -0.75
N TYR A 96 -11.45 -7.65 -0.55
CA TYR A 96 -10.38 -7.68 -1.54
C TYR A 96 -9.07 -8.20 -0.98
N GLN A 97 -8.50 -7.59 0.05
CA GLN A 97 -7.20 -8.00 0.56
C GLN A 97 -7.04 -7.66 2.03
N ASN A 98 -6.58 -8.63 2.81
CA ASN A 98 -6.15 -8.43 4.18
C ASN A 98 -4.66 -8.72 4.29
N ALA A 99 -3.95 -7.99 5.14
CA ALA A 99 -2.55 -8.28 5.41
C ALA A 99 -2.15 -7.97 6.85
N VAL A 100 -1.21 -8.76 7.36
CA VAL A 100 -0.54 -8.52 8.64
C VAL A 100 0.96 -8.55 8.41
N ARG A 101 1.65 -7.47 8.81
CA ARG A 101 3.08 -7.25 8.54
C ARG A 101 3.84 -6.85 9.80
N PRO A 102 4.41 -7.81 10.54
CA PRO A 102 5.39 -7.49 11.57
C PRO A 102 6.70 -7.03 10.92
N TRP A 103 7.33 -6.03 11.51
CA TRP A 103 8.62 -5.48 11.12
C TRP A 103 9.52 -5.28 12.34
N ILE A 104 10.82 -5.42 12.09
CA ILE A 104 11.89 -4.95 12.96
C ILE A 104 12.65 -3.88 12.20
N HIS A 105 12.87 -2.74 12.86
CA HIS A 105 13.61 -1.62 12.31
C HIS A 105 14.86 -1.33 13.13
N TYR A 106 15.95 -1.03 12.42
CA TYR A 106 17.13 -0.39 12.98
C TYR A 106 17.20 1.06 12.47
N GLN A 107 16.94 2.01 13.37
CA GLN A 107 17.00 3.44 13.10
C GLN A 107 18.45 3.93 13.27
N HIS A 108 19.27 3.77 12.24
CA HIS A 108 20.68 4.19 12.28
C HIS A 108 20.83 5.69 12.60
N SER A 109 20.05 6.54 11.92
CA SER A 109 19.99 8.00 12.14
C SER A 109 18.61 8.51 11.73
N LYS A 110 18.30 9.81 11.88
CA LYS A 110 17.04 10.38 11.35
C LYS A 110 16.92 10.28 9.82
N TYR A 111 18.05 10.10 9.13
CA TYR A 111 18.14 10.03 7.67
C TYR A 111 18.10 8.60 7.11
N LEU A 112 18.39 7.57 7.91
CA LEU A 112 18.49 6.19 7.45
C LEU A 112 17.84 5.21 8.43
N ARG A 113 16.95 4.37 7.90
CA ARG A 113 16.35 3.23 8.59
C ARG A 113 16.52 1.97 7.74
N LEU A 114 16.99 0.91 8.39
CA LEU A 114 17.03 -0.43 7.83
C LEU A 114 15.90 -1.24 8.45
N SER A 115 15.22 -2.06 7.66
CA SER A 115 14.00 -2.76 8.09
C SER A 115 13.94 -4.16 7.52
N ILE A 116 13.47 -5.11 8.33
CA ILE A 116 13.14 -6.47 7.91
C ILE A 116 11.74 -6.83 8.39
N SER A 117 10.95 -7.42 7.49
CA SER A 117 9.75 -8.17 7.85
C SER A 117 10.05 -9.64 7.64
N PRO A 118 10.29 -10.42 8.71
CA PRO A 118 10.68 -11.82 8.59
C PRO A 118 9.53 -12.69 8.10
N ILE A 119 8.29 -12.26 8.34
CA ILE A 119 7.10 -12.93 7.87
C ILE A 119 6.01 -11.88 7.67
N THR A 120 5.21 -12.06 6.63
CA THR A 120 4.07 -11.23 6.31
C THR A 120 3.03 -12.13 5.70
N TRP A 121 1.79 -12.01 6.16
CA TRP A 121 0.66 -12.72 5.58
C TRP A 121 -0.19 -11.78 4.73
N PHE A 122 -0.64 -12.27 3.58
CA PHE A 122 -1.67 -11.66 2.75
C PHE A 122 -2.74 -12.71 2.44
N GLY A 123 -4.00 -12.32 2.58
CA GLY A 123 -5.15 -13.02 2.00
C GLY A 123 -5.79 -12.13 0.94
N THR A 124 -5.98 -12.63 -0.29
CA THR A 124 -6.56 -11.85 -1.39
C THR A 124 -7.76 -12.56 -1.98
N TRP A 125 -8.87 -11.84 -2.15
CA TRP A 125 -10.09 -12.31 -2.78
C TRP A 125 -10.28 -11.63 -4.13
N SER A 126 -10.71 -12.39 -5.13
CA SER A 126 -11.27 -11.79 -6.34
C SER A 126 -12.63 -11.18 -6.04
N TYR A 127 -13.04 -10.19 -6.82
CA TYR A 127 -14.47 -9.89 -6.92
C TYR A 127 -15.23 -11.12 -7.44
N PRO A 128 -16.55 -11.24 -7.17
CA PRO A 128 -17.34 -12.36 -7.67
C PRO A 128 -17.39 -12.38 -9.20
N ILE A 129 -17.02 -13.51 -9.80
CA ILE A 129 -17.16 -13.79 -11.23
C ILE A 129 -18.13 -14.97 -11.37
N ASN A 130 -19.24 -14.78 -12.09
CA ASN A 130 -20.37 -15.73 -12.12
C ASN A 130 -20.81 -16.15 -10.70
N GLY A 131 -20.85 -15.20 -9.77
CA GLY A 131 -21.21 -15.44 -8.37
C GLY A 131 -20.16 -16.19 -7.54
N LYS A 132 -18.98 -16.53 -8.09
CA LYS A 132 -17.90 -17.24 -7.38
C LYS A 132 -16.72 -16.32 -7.11
N THR A 133 -16.18 -16.39 -5.90
CA THR A 133 -14.96 -15.69 -5.49
C THR A 133 -13.78 -16.65 -5.39
N PHE A 134 -12.61 -16.21 -5.86
CA PHE A 134 -11.35 -16.94 -5.66
C PHE A 134 -10.57 -16.33 -4.50
N TYR A 135 -9.95 -17.17 -3.68
CA TYR A 135 -9.09 -16.75 -2.59
C TYR A 135 -7.64 -17.20 -2.83
N GLN A 136 -6.67 -16.33 -2.55
CA GLN A 136 -5.25 -16.61 -2.67
C GLN A 136 -4.51 -16.14 -1.40
N PRO A 137 -3.99 -17.07 -0.59
CA PRO A 137 -3.07 -16.72 0.48
C PRO A 137 -1.65 -16.52 -0.08
N GLU A 138 -0.88 -15.66 0.58
CA GLU A 138 0.49 -15.36 0.21
C GLU A 138 1.32 -15.03 1.46
N TRP A 139 2.51 -15.65 1.56
CA TRP A 139 3.52 -15.28 2.54
C TRP A 139 4.60 -14.43 1.91
N ARG A 140 5.17 -13.50 2.68
CA ARG A 140 6.34 -12.72 2.25
C ARG A 140 7.41 -12.59 3.31
N ILE A 141 8.65 -12.49 2.85
CA ILE A 141 9.79 -11.97 3.60
C ILE A 141 10.22 -10.68 2.91
N SER A 142 10.43 -9.60 3.65
CA SER A 142 10.76 -8.29 3.06
C SER A 142 11.99 -7.67 3.68
N LEU A 143 12.86 -7.13 2.84
CA LEU A 143 13.97 -6.26 3.23
C LEU A 143 13.67 -4.85 2.74
N GLN A 144 13.95 -3.84 3.56
CA GLN A 144 13.69 -2.46 3.20
C GLN A 144 14.76 -1.51 3.73
N VAL A 145 15.14 -0.56 2.87
CA VAL A 145 15.92 0.61 3.22
C VAL A 145 15.04 1.84 3.05
N THR A 146 15.10 2.74 4.01
CA THR A 146 14.34 3.98 3.99
C THR A 146 15.27 5.14 4.30
N THR A 147 15.34 6.09 3.38
CA THR A 147 16.12 7.32 3.56
C THR A 147 15.19 8.52 3.65
N ASN A 148 15.56 9.49 4.49
CA ASN A 148 14.83 10.74 4.66
C ASN A 148 15.72 11.92 4.30
N GLN A 149 15.16 12.84 3.54
CA GLN A 149 15.72 14.16 3.28
C GLN A 149 14.78 15.21 3.88
N PHE A 150 15.36 16.20 4.54
CA PHE A 150 14.64 17.31 5.15
C PHE A 150 15.12 18.59 4.48
N ILE A 151 14.22 19.29 3.79
CA ILE A 151 14.51 20.57 3.12
C ILE A 151 13.51 21.57 3.67
N ASP A 152 13.97 22.46 4.56
CA ASP A 152 13.08 23.31 5.37
C ASP A 152 12.02 22.43 6.07
N ARG A 153 10.72 22.73 5.89
CA ARG A 153 9.60 21.94 6.42
C ARG A 153 9.28 20.69 5.59
N VAL A 154 9.82 20.57 4.36
CA VAL A 154 9.49 19.47 3.45
C VAL A 154 10.26 18.22 3.84
N ILE A 155 9.54 17.12 4.02
CA ILE A 155 10.11 15.81 4.32
C ILE A 155 9.95 14.94 3.08
N ILE A 156 11.06 14.47 2.52
CA ILE A 156 11.08 13.54 1.39
C ILE A 156 11.59 12.19 1.88
N ASN A 157 10.79 11.16 1.67
CA ASN A 157 11.06 9.79 2.03
C ASN A 157 11.29 8.96 0.77
N TYR A 158 12.43 8.29 0.69
CA TYR A 158 12.70 7.28 -0.34
C TYR A 158 12.71 5.91 0.31
N ARG A 159 11.98 4.97 -0.28
CA ARG A 159 11.86 3.60 0.23
C ARG A 159 12.16 2.61 -0.87
N TYR A 160 13.21 1.82 -0.64
CA TYR A 160 13.59 0.68 -1.46
C TYR A 160 13.19 -0.57 -0.71
N ARG A 161 12.43 -1.46 -1.35
CA ARG A 161 12.01 -2.72 -0.73
C ARG A 161 12.17 -3.86 -1.71
N TYR A 162 12.70 -4.97 -1.22
CA TYR A 162 12.66 -6.24 -1.91
C TYR A 162 11.80 -7.23 -1.12
N GLU A 163 10.90 -7.92 -1.81
CA GLU A 163 9.98 -8.89 -1.21
C GLU A 163 10.18 -10.24 -1.88
N PHE A 164 10.44 -11.27 -1.08
CA PHE A 164 10.33 -12.67 -1.48
C PHE A 164 8.88 -13.10 -1.24
N ARG A 165 8.23 -13.65 -2.25
CA ARG A 165 6.78 -13.87 -2.28
C ARG A 165 6.49 -15.34 -2.56
N PHE A 166 5.71 -15.95 -1.68
CA PHE A 166 5.31 -17.35 -1.74
C PHE A 166 3.79 -17.41 -1.85
N PHE A 167 3.28 -17.76 -3.03
CA PHE A 167 1.84 -17.81 -3.28
C PHE A 167 1.30 -19.21 -3.03
N GLY A 168 0.18 -19.31 -2.33
CA GLY A 168 -0.54 -20.56 -2.15
C GLY A 168 -1.31 -20.95 -3.40
N VAL A 169 -1.27 -22.24 -3.72
CA VAL A 169 -2.06 -22.88 -4.79
C VAL A 169 -3.12 -23.75 -4.15
N LYS A 170 -4.38 -23.56 -4.56
CA LYS A 170 -5.50 -24.35 -4.05
C LYS A 170 -5.32 -25.83 -4.43
N THR A 171 -5.47 -26.74 -3.48
CA THR A 171 -5.59 -28.19 -3.74
C THR A 171 -7.06 -28.57 -3.94
N GLU A 172 -7.32 -29.57 -4.77
CA GLU A 172 -8.68 -30.00 -5.19
C GLU A 172 -9.57 -30.54 -4.05
N THR A 173 -9.06 -30.67 -2.83
CA THR A 173 -9.87 -31.03 -1.65
C THR A 173 -10.71 -29.85 -1.17
N ASP A 174 -11.93 -29.81 -1.69
CA ASP A 174 -13.00 -28.83 -1.44
C ASP A 174 -13.33 -28.62 0.03
N HIS A 175 -13.18 -27.36 0.49
CA HIS A 175 -14.08 -26.77 1.49
C HIS A 175 -14.33 -25.30 1.10
N THR A 176 -15.55 -25.00 0.66
CA THR A 176 -15.96 -23.78 -0.04
C THR A 176 -16.56 -22.70 0.86
N GLY A 177 -16.19 -22.64 2.15
CA GLY A 177 -16.92 -21.80 3.12
C GLY A 177 -16.12 -20.96 4.10
N ASP A 178 -14.79 -21.04 4.13
CA ASP A 178 -14.03 -20.42 5.23
C ASP A 178 -13.27 -19.15 4.79
N VAL A 179 -13.47 -18.06 5.52
CA VAL A 179 -12.80 -16.76 5.32
C VAL A 179 -11.30 -16.87 5.60
N PHE A 180 -10.86 -17.90 6.32
CA PHE A 180 -9.44 -18.17 6.56
C PHE A 180 -8.90 -19.36 5.73
N GLY A 181 -9.78 -20.12 5.06
CA GLY A 181 -9.46 -21.39 4.40
C GLY A 181 -9.04 -22.48 5.40
N PRO A 182 -9.29 -23.78 5.14
CA PRO A 182 -8.62 -24.82 5.90
C PRO A 182 -7.11 -24.63 5.73
N ALA A 183 -6.36 -24.69 6.82
CA ALA A 183 -4.90 -24.69 6.79
C ALA A 183 -4.31 -25.82 5.89
N SER A 184 -5.13 -26.76 5.45
CA SER A 184 -4.82 -27.89 4.57
C SER A 184 -5.15 -27.68 3.07
N SER A 185 -5.76 -26.57 2.65
CA SER A 185 -6.24 -26.40 1.25
C SER A 185 -5.27 -25.69 0.30
N TYR A 186 -4.10 -25.24 0.77
CA TYR A 186 -3.12 -24.54 -0.05
C TYR A 186 -1.73 -25.12 0.09
N ARG A 187 -1.08 -25.38 -1.06
CA ARG A 187 0.34 -25.74 -1.13
C ARG A 187 1.16 -24.54 -1.60
N PHE A 188 2.30 -24.32 -0.97
CA PHE A 188 3.30 -23.34 -1.39
C PHE A 188 4.39 -24.10 -2.15
N LEU A 189 4.45 -23.91 -3.45
CA LEU A 189 5.36 -24.63 -4.35
C LEU A 189 6.40 -23.66 -4.90
N ASP A 190 7.63 -24.15 -5.08
CA ASP A 190 8.75 -23.38 -5.66
C ASP A 190 8.43 -22.78 -7.04
N SER A 191 7.54 -23.42 -7.80
CA SER A 191 7.07 -22.94 -9.11
C SER A 191 6.26 -21.65 -9.04
N ASN A 192 5.79 -21.27 -7.85
CA ASN A 192 4.92 -20.12 -7.62
C ASN A 192 5.64 -18.99 -6.89
N GLU A 193 6.92 -19.17 -6.53
CA GLU A 193 7.70 -18.14 -5.87
C GLU A 193 8.07 -17.00 -6.82
N GLN A 194 8.01 -15.77 -6.32
CA GLN A 194 8.42 -14.58 -7.08
C GLN A 194 9.16 -13.61 -6.17
N GLY A 195 10.13 -12.90 -6.73
CA GLY A 195 10.69 -11.71 -6.13
C GLY A 195 9.94 -10.45 -6.57
N ARG A 196 10.00 -9.40 -5.75
CA ARG A 196 9.48 -8.10 -6.12
C ARG A 196 10.31 -6.97 -5.55
N PHE A 197 10.88 -6.17 -6.44
CA PHE A 197 11.49 -4.90 -6.10
C PHE A 197 10.45 -3.78 -6.13
N ARG A 198 10.57 -2.85 -5.19
CA ARG A 198 9.69 -1.69 -5.04
C ARG A 198 10.52 -0.46 -4.73
N PHE A 199 10.21 0.64 -5.41
CA PHE A 199 10.78 1.93 -5.11
C PHE A 199 9.67 2.97 -4.95
N MET A 200 9.63 3.63 -3.80
CA MET A 200 8.67 4.69 -3.48
C MET A 200 9.41 5.98 -3.18
N THR A 201 8.89 7.08 -3.71
CA THR A 201 9.15 8.44 -3.20
C THR A 201 7.87 8.98 -2.58
N ARG A 202 7.96 9.48 -1.36
CA ARG A 202 6.86 10.12 -0.64
C ARG A 202 7.29 11.49 -0.13
N VAL A 203 6.49 12.50 -0.39
CA VAL A 203 6.72 13.87 0.05
C VAL A 203 5.64 14.23 1.06
N ILE A 204 6.04 14.82 2.17
CA ILE A 204 5.17 15.28 3.25
C ILE A 204 5.49 16.75 3.51
N VAL A 205 4.44 17.58 3.55
CA VAL A 205 4.57 19.02 3.80
C VAL A 205 3.65 19.41 4.96
N PRO A 206 4.21 19.73 6.14
CA PRO A 206 3.50 20.40 7.22
C PRO A 206 2.93 21.74 6.75
N LEU A 207 1.64 21.97 7.00
CA LEU A 207 0.93 23.13 6.47
C LEU A 207 0.86 24.29 7.47
N ASN A 208 0.56 23.99 8.74
CA ASN A 208 0.36 24.99 9.79
C ASN A 208 1.49 25.07 10.83
N ASN A 209 2.48 24.17 10.77
CA ASN A 209 3.67 24.17 11.61
C ASN A 209 4.92 23.89 10.76
N GLU A 210 6.12 24.15 11.28
CA GLU A 210 7.37 23.80 10.59
C GLU A 210 7.68 22.30 10.67
N THR A 211 7.16 21.62 11.69
CA THR A 211 7.37 20.19 11.92
C THR A 211 6.06 19.48 12.28
N LEU A 212 6.08 18.15 12.23
CA LEU A 212 4.95 17.31 12.62
C LEU A 212 4.88 17.17 14.15
N ILE A 213 4.30 18.19 14.79
CA ILE A 213 3.90 18.21 16.21
C ILE A 213 2.38 17.99 16.34
N LYS A 214 1.89 17.83 17.57
CA LYS A 214 0.44 17.77 17.85
C LYS A 214 -0.29 18.96 17.21
N GLY A 215 -1.41 18.67 16.55
CA GLY A 215 -2.25 19.65 15.85
C GLY A 215 -1.73 20.04 14.46
N THR A 216 -0.62 19.47 13.99
CA THR A 216 -0.13 19.75 12.64
C THR A 216 -1.03 19.09 11.59
N PHE A 217 -1.62 19.90 10.72
CA PHE A 217 -2.15 19.48 9.43
C PHE A 217 -1.02 19.39 8.43
N TYR A 218 -1.03 18.36 7.60
CA TYR A 218 -0.03 18.16 6.57
C TYR A 218 -0.65 17.57 5.32
N THR A 219 -0.01 17.83 4.19
CA THR A 219 -0.33 17.18 2.93
C THR A 219 0.75 16.15 2.61
N MET A 220 0.39 15.14 1.83
CA MET A 220 1.34 14.16 1.35
C MET A 220 1.00 13.64 -0.03
N THR A 221 2.03 13.35 -0.80
CA THR A 221 1.94 12.68 -2.09
C THR A 221 2.98 11.59 -2.16
N SER A 222 2.70 10.50 -2.86
CA SER A 222 3.71 9.48 -3.12
C SER A 222 3.51 8.81 -4.46
N GLY A 223 4.61 8.39 -5.07
CA GLY A 223 4.66 7.53 -6.23
C GLY A 223 5.47 6.28 -5.90
N GLU A 224 5.02 5.11 -6.34
CA GLU A 224 5.73 3.84 -6.13
C GLU A 224 5.67 2.95 -7.37
N VAL A 225 6.82 2.45 -7.81
CA VAL A 225 6.97 1.51 -8.93
C VAL A 225 7.34 0.12 -8.43
N PHE A 226 6.88 -0.91 -9.13
CA PHE A 226 7.05 -2.30 -8.75
C PHE A 226 7.56 -3.12 -9.94
N LEU A 227 8.62 -3.89 -9.68
CA LEU A 227 9.21 -4.80 -10.65
C LEU A 227 9.20 -6.22 -10.07
N ARG A 228 8.64 -7.18 -10.82
CA ARG A 228 8.74 -8.62 -10.48
C ARG A 228 10.10 -9.16 -10.92
N THR A 229 10.62 -10.10 -10.16
CA THR A 229 11.92 -10.76 -10.40
C THR A 229 11.84 -12.26 -10.08
N GLY A 230 12.83 -13.02 -10.54
CA GLY A 230 12.95 -14.45 -10.25
C GLY A 230 12.55 -15.36 -11.42
N LYS A 231 12.93 -16.65 -11.31
CA LYS A 231 12.84 -17.65 -12.40
C LYS A 231 11.42 -17.91 -12.92
N ASN A 232 10.40 -17.68 -12.09
CA ASN A 232 9.00 -17.92 -12.44
C ASN A 232 8.32 -16.67 -13.02
N VAL A 233 9.05 -15.57 -13.20
CA VAL A 233 8.53 -14.32 -13.79
C VAL A 233 8.87 -14.29 -15.26
N LYS A 234 7.85 -14.28 -16.11
CA LYS A 234 8.03 -14.11 -17.57
C LYS A 234 8.53 -12.70 -17.87
N ASN A 235 9.37 -12.54 -18.90
CA ASN A 235 9.92 -11.24 -19.31
C ASN A 235 8.84 -10.17 -19.57
N SER A 236 7.68 -10.57 -20.12
CA SER A 236 6.54 -9.68 -20.35
C SER A 236 5.84 -9.20 -19.07
N GLY A 237 6.18 -9.76 -17.91
CA GLY A 237 5.61 -9.44 -16.59
C GLY A 237 6.59 -8.79 -15.62
N LEU A 238 7.75 -8.29 -16.09
CA LEU A 238 8.75 -7.64 -15.25
C LEU A 238 8.20 -6.37 -14.59
N PHE A 239 7.51 -5.52 -15.35
CA PHE A 239 6.80 -4.38 -14.77
C PHE A 239 5.47 -4.85 -14.16
N ASP A 240 5.33 -4.74 -12.84
CA ASP A 240 4.19 -5.27 -12.09
C ASP A 240 3.05 -4.24 -12.03
N GLN A 241 3.37 -3.08 -11.45
CA GLN A 241 2.38 -2.07 -11.13
C GLN A 241 3.05 -0.76 -10.75
N THR A 242 2.23 0.28 -10.73
CA THR A 242 2.56 1.61 -10.22
C THR A 242 1.46 2.08 -9.30
N ARG A 243 1.82 2.93 -8.35
CA ARG A 243 0.91 3.48 -7.35
C ARG A 243 1.17 4.95 -7.18
N ILE A 244 0.10 5.73 -7.07
CA ILE A 244 0.17 7.14 -6.73
C ILE A 244 -0.83 7.42 -5.63
N TYR A 245 -0.47 8.31 -4.71
CA TYR A 245 -1.30 8.73 -3.60
C TYR A 245 -1.24 10.24 -3.46
N LEU A 246 -2.38 10.85 -3.17
CA LEU A 246 -2.51 12.23 -2.73
C LEU A 246 -3.47 12.27 -1.54
N GLY A 247 -3.03 12.85 -0.43
CA GLY A 247 -3.87 12.92 0.75
C GLY A 247 -3.49 14.00 1.74
N LEU A 248 -4.35 14.11 2.75
CA LEU A 248 -4.19 15.00 3.90
C LEU A 248 -3.99 14.17 5.16
N GLY A 249 -3.30 14.75 6.13
CA GLY A 249 -3.06 14.13 7.41
C GLY A 249 -3.15 15.12 8.54
N LEU A 250 -3.46 14.58 9.72
CA LEU A 250 -3.53 15.29 10.98
C LEU A 250 -2.72 14.53 12.02
N LYS A 251 -1.80 15.23 12.67
CA LYS A 251 -1.14 14.72 13.86
C LYS A 251 -2.00 15.02 15.09
N VAL A 252 -2.86 14.07 15.44
CA VAL A 252 -3.88 14.21 16.49
C VAL A 252 -3.24 14.37 17.88
N THR A 253 -2.21 13.57 18.15
CA THR A 253 -1.39 13.65 19.37
C THR A 253 0.08 13.55 18.99
N ASP A 254 1.00 13.59 19.96
CA ASP A 254 2.41 13.38 19.68
C ASP A 254 2.71 12.00 19.07
N ASP A 255 1.81 11.03 19.31
CA ASP A 255 1.98 9.63 18.97
C ASP A 255 0.88 9.06 18.07
N ILE A 256 -0.16 9.83 17.72
CA ILE A 256 -1.25 9.38 16.84
C ILE A 256 -1.34 10.31 15.62
N ARG A 257 -1.36 9.70 14.44
CA ARG A 257 -1.65 10.36 13.17
C ARG A 257 -2.79 9.68 12.44
N ILE A 258 -3.59 10.48 11.75
CA ILE A 258 -4.63 10.00 10.84
C ILE A 258 -4.33 10.59 9.47
N GLU A 259 -4.39 9.78 8.42
CA GLU A 259 -4.20 10.19 7.04
C GLU A 259 -5.37 9.69 6.20
N ALA A 260 -5.84 10.49 5.25
CA ALA A 260 -6.84 10.08 4.28
C ALA A 260 -6.59 10.73 2.92
N GLY A 261 -6.91 10.03 1.84
CA GLY A 261 -6.75 10.59 0.50
C GLY A 261 -7.14 9.65 -0.63
N TYR A 262 -6.86 10.10 -1.84
CA TYR A 262 -7.07 9.35 -3.06
C TYR A 262 -5.81 8.57 -3.43
N PHE A 263 -5.98 7.28 -3.68
CA PHE A 263 -4.92 6.38 -4.10
C PHE A 263 -5.30 5.75 -5.43
N ASN A 264 -4.37 5.76 -6.38
CA ASN A 264 -4.52 5.10 -7.67
C ASN A 264 -3.45 4.02 -7.82
N GLN A 265 -3.85 2.82 -8.24
CA GLN A 265 -2.94 1.76 -8.62
C GLN A 265 -3.26 1.25 -10.01
N THR A 266 -2.28 1.26 -10.90
CA THR A 266 -2.35 0.57 -12.20
C THR A 266 -1.55 -0.72 -12.09
N ALA A 267 -2.19 -1.87 -12.24
CA ALA A 267 -1.57 -3.19 -12.09
C ALA A 267 -1.69 -4.02 -13.37
N PHE A 268 -0.53 -4.38 -13.93
CA PHE A 268 -0.42 -5.16 -15.16
C PHE A 268 -0.57 -6.64 -14.79
N ARG A 269 -1.81 -7.12 -14.82
CA ARG A 269 -2.13 -8.50 -14.46
C ARG A 269 -1.65 -9.48 -15.52
N LEU A 270 -1.98 -9.18 -16.78
CA LEU A 270 -1.60 -9.97 -17.97
C LEU A 270 -1.83 -11.46 -17.76
N ASN A 271 -2.92 -11.81 -17.07
CA ASN A 271 -3.24 -13.16 -16.66
C ASN A 271 -4.47 -13.72 -17.37
N ASN A 272 -5.28 -12.86 -18.03
CA ASN A 272 -6.39 -13.32 -18.86
C ASN A 272 -5.93 -14.11 -20.09
N THR A 273 -6.87 -14.72 -20.81
CA THR A 273 -6.59 -15.51 -22.02
C THR A 273 -5.78 -14.71 -23.05
N ALA A 274 -6.17 -13.45 -23.30
CA ALA A 274 -5.52 -12.56 -24.27
C ALA A 274 -4.22 -11.89 -23.76
N LYS A 275 -3.83 -12.11 -22.48
CA LYS A 275 -2.64 -11.53 -21.82
C LYS A 275 -2.54 -10.00 -21.97
N ASN A 276 -3.67 -9.30 -21.87
CA ASN A 276 -3.76 -7.86 -22.10
C ASN A 276 -4.50 -7.10 -20.98
N ASN A 277 -5.00 -7.77 -19.94
CA ASN A 277 -5.77 -7.13 -18.88
C ASN A 277 -4.90 -6.32 -17.90
N VAL A 278 -5.39 -5.13 -17.55
CA VAL A 278 -4.78 -4.16 -16.63
C VAL A 278 -5.84 -3.68 -15.64
N ASP A 279 -5.58 -3.84 -14.34
CA ASP A 279 -6.47 -3.29 -13.31
C ASP A 279 -6.10 -1.83 -13.03
N VAL A 280 -7.08 -0.94 -13.06
CA VAL A 280 -6.97 0.44 -12.59
C VAL A 280 -7.82 0.61 -11.35
N ASN A 281 -7.15 0.68 -10.22
CA ASN A 281 -7.74 0.68 -8.89
C ASN A 281 -7.75 2.09 -8.31
N SER A 282 -8.94 2.63 -8.11
CA SER A 282 -9.19 3.92 -7.46
C SER A 282 -9.66 3.68 -6.03
N ALA A 283 -8.87 4.10 -5.04
CA ALA A 283 -9.12 3.84 -3.64
C ALA A 283 -9.33 5.11 -2.83
N LEU A 284 -10.34 5.10 -1.96
CA LEU A 284 -10.28 5.88 -0.72
C LEU A 284 -9.29 5.19 0.20
N PHE A 285 -8.18 5.88 0.50
CA PHE A 285 -7.11 5.38 1.33
C PHE A 285 -7.12 6.05 2.69
N VAL A 286 -7.15 5.27 3.77
CA VAL A 286 -7.18 5.77 5.15
C VAL A 286 -6.09 5.08 5.96
N ASN A 287 -5.29 5.84 6.70
CA ASN A 287 -4.29 5.31 7.61
C ASN A 287 -4.52 5.83 9.03
N LEU A 288 -4.46 4.94 10.00
CA LEU A 288 -4.30 5.24 11.42
C LEU A 288 -2.89 4.82 11.84
N LEU A 289 -2.09 5.76 12.33
CA LEU A 289 -0.70 5.51 12.71
C LEU A 289 -0.47 5.81 14.18
N PHE A 290 0.17 4.87 14.87
CA PHE A 290 0.70 5.04 16.22
C PHE A 290 2.22 5.11 16.12
N ASP A 291 2.81 6.29 16.36
CA ASP A 291 4.25 6.54 16.21
C ASP A 291 5.10 6.00 17.38
N ASP A 292 4.53 5.88 18.59
CA ASP A 292 5.14 5.20 19.75
C ASP A 292 4.08 4.57 20.66
N PHE A 293 3.68 3.35 20.33
CA PHE A 293 2.63 2.61 21.02
C PHE A 293 2.99 2.21 22.46
N ASN A 294 4.27 2.19 22.81
CA ASN A 294 4.70 1.84 24.17
C ASN A 294 4.21 2.83 25.23
N LYS A 295 4.00 4.09 24.84
CA LYS A 295 3.58 5.15 25.76
C LYS A 295 2.18 4.93 26.32
N PHE A 296 1.33 4.17 25.63
CA PHE A 296 0.00 3.83 26.12
C PHE A 296 0.01 2.87 27.32
N PHE A 297 1.12 2.15 27.54
CA PHE A 297 1.27 1.19 28.64
C PHE A 297 2.17 1.70 29.78
N LYS A 298 2.81 2.86 29.61
CA LYS A 298 3.58 3.48 30.71
C LYS A 298 2.58 4.06 31.71
N LYS A 299 2.54 3.48 32.92
CA LYS A 299 1.83 4.11 34.05
C LYS A 299 2.34 5.55 34.20
N LYS A 300 1.43 6.53 34.21
CA LYS A 300 1.79 7.88 34.62
C LYS A 300 2.39 7.76 36.03
N LYS A 301 3.65 8.18 36.22
CA LYS A 301 4.17 8.35 37.58
C LYS A 301 3.19 9.31 38.26
N LYS A 302 2.61 8.89 39.39
CA LYS A 302 1.97 9.84 40.30
C LYS A 302 3.05 10.86 40.63
N GLU A 303 2.84 12.11 40.25
CA GLU A 303 3.57 13.22 40.84
C GLU A 303 3.27 13.14 42.33
N THR A 304 4.27 12.75 43.12
CA THR A 304 4.19 12.86 44.57
C THR A 304 4.12 14.36 44.87
N PRO A 305 3.15 14.82 45.70
CA PRO A 305 2.97 16.23 46.02
C PRO A 305 4.22 16.91 46.54
#